data_AF-A0A947E3F0-F1
#
_entry.id   AF-A0A947E3F0-F1
#
_cell.length_a   1.000
_cell.length_b   1.000
_cell.length_c   1.000
_cell.angle_alpha   90.00
_cell.angle_beta   90.00
_cell.angle_gamma   90.00
#
_symmetry.space_group_name_H-M   'P 1'
#
loop_
_entity.id
_entity.type
_entity.pdbx_description
1 polymer ?
#
loop_
_entity_poly.entity_id
_entity_poly.type
_entity_poly.pdbx_seq_one_letter_code
_entity_poly.pdbx_strand_id
1 'polypeptide(L)'
;MDARRQTPASARWAVVALAAGVAMLALAAGWTAGRHVEASRQVEATAPREAVMPPLRLARPVLQTDTRVMVPVPRRIKPAAIGAVEVCGFGTVQVPPDDPDPVQRIPRALRQSALETMDALMLASDDTQVRAAALWMGARLRGRDVRGRIEQVARLAAGSPDPFVYAIAMDACKGRSAGDGGSCQLLSPAQWVRLDPDNAVPWRALAAEARERDEPLAEHAALQFADRAPRSDVHAGRLPLLVDKAMGAQAAPLQRTLALSAGWSAEAVWAASHGQSAAGIVGGPAQQGADLSCDGVERMQRQLAHVSRR
;
A
#
# COMPACT_ATOMS: atom_id res chain seq x y z
N MET A 1 -82.82 4.97 -3.99
CA MET A 1 -81.90 4.36 -3.01
C MET A 1 -80.64 3.99 -3.75
N ASP A 2 -79.55 4.74 -3.57
CA ASP A 2 -78.17 4.24 -3.70
C ASP A 2 -77.19 5.39 -3.43
N ALA A 3 -76.86 5.56 -2.15
CA ALA A 3 -75.85 6.51 -1.70
C ALA A 3 -74.47 5.83 -1.76
N ARG A 4 -73.77 5.95 -2.88
CA ARG A 4 -72.36 5.52 -2.99
C ARG A 4 -71.48 6.46 -2.17
N ARG A 5 -70.99 5.96 -1.03
CA ARG A 5 -69.95 6.62 -0.21
C ARG A 5 -68.66 6.69 -1.01
N GLN A 6 -68.31 7.88 -1.48
CA GLN A 6 -66.97 8.17 -1.99
C GLN A 6 -66.01 8.21 -0.79
N THR A 7 -65.11 7.23 -0.70
CA THR A 7 -64.04 7.27 0.29
C THR A 7 -62.99 8.30 -0.15
N PRO A 8 -62.54 9.19 0.76
CA PRO A 8 -61.57 10.23 0.43
C PRO A 8 -60.24 9.59 0.00
N ALA A 9 -59.65 10.12 -1.07
CA ALA A 9 -58.41 9.61 -1.68
C ALA A 9 -57.24 9.48 -0.68
N SER A 10 -57.27 10.24 0.43
CA SER A 10 -56.30 10.15 1.52
C SER A 10 -56.33 8.80 2.27
N ALA A 11 -57.48 8.14 2.34
CA ALA A 11 -57.61 6.85 3.01
C ALA A 11 -56.91 5.72 2.24
N ARG A 12 -56.80 5.85 0.90
CA ARG A 12 -56.14 4.84 0.06
C ARG A 12 -54.62 4.86 0.23
N TRP A 13 -54.03 6.04 0.42
CA TRP A 13 -52.59 6.18 0.66
C TRP A 13 -52.16 5.70 2.04
N ALA A 14 -53.00 5.88 3.06
CA ALA A 14 -52.72 5.38 4.41
C ALA A 14 -52.59 3.84 4.45
N VAL A 15 -53.44 3.12 3.71
CA VAL A 15 -53.39 1.65 3.66
C VAL A 15 -52.13 1.15 2.93
N VAL A 16 -51.71 1.83 1.86
CA VAL A 16 -50.48 1.46 1.12
C VAL A 16 -49.22 1.68 1.97
N ALA A 17 -49.14 2.79 2.71
CA ALA A 17 -48.00 3.07 3.60
C ALA A 17 -47.89 2.02 4.73
N LEU A 18 -49.03 1.59 5.29
CA LEU A 18 -49.08 0.60 6.36
C LEU A 18 -48.66 -0.79 5.87
N ALA A 19 -49.09 -1.19 4.66
CA ALA A 19 -48.68 -2.45 4.04
C ALA A 19 -47.18 -2.49 3.73
N ALA A 20 -46.60 -1.38 3.24
CA ALA A 20 -45.16 -1.28 2.97
C ALA A 20 -44.31 -1.35 4.25
N GLY A 21 -44.78 -0.74 5.35
CA GLY A 21 -44.12 -0.82 6.65
C GLY A 21 -44.07 -2.24 7.21
N VAL A 22 -45.18 -3.00 7.13
CA VAL A 22 -45.25 -4.39 7.60
C VAL A 22 -44.34 -5.31 6.76
N ALA A 23 -44.27 -5.11 5.44
CA ALA A 23 -43.38 -5.88 4.57
C ALA A 23 -41.89 -5.66 4.89
N MET A 24 -41.48 -4.41 5.17
CA MET A 24 -40.10 -4.12 5.57
C MET A 24 -39.74 -4.71 6.94
N LEU A 25 -40.67 -4.69 7.91
CA LEU A 25 -40.46 -5.28 9.23
C LEU A 25 -40.32 -6.81 9.17
N ALA A 26 -41.10 -7.48 8.30
CA ALA A 26 -40.99 -8.92 8.09
C ALA A 26 -39.65 -9.33 7.43
N LEU A 27 -39.17 -8.55 6.46
CA LEU A 27 -37.86 -8.78 5.83
C LEU A 27 -36.69 -8.57 6.79
N ALA A 28 -36.76 -7.56 7.66
CA ALA A 28 -35.74 -7.31 8.67
C ALA A 28 -35.66 -8.45 9.72
N ALA A 29 -36.80 -8.98 10.16
CA ALA A 29 -36.86 -10.09 11.11
C ALA A 29 -36.36 -11.42 10.51
N GLY A 30 -36.62 -11.68 9.23
CA GLY A 30 -36.11 -12.86 8.53
C GLY A 30 -34.58 -12.88 8.39
N TRP A 31 -33.96 -11.71 8.25
CA TRP A 31 -32.50 -11.59 8.07
C TRP A 31 -31.70 -11.88 9.34
N THR A 32 -32.26 -11.62 10.52
CA THR A 32 -31.59 -11.90 11.81
C THR A 32 -31.68 -13.37 12.21
N ALA A 33 -32.77 -14.06 11.86
CA ALA A 33 -32.97 -15.47 12.22
C ALA A 33 -32.06 -16.44 11.44
N GLY A 34 -31.71 -16.11 10.19
CA GLY A 34 -30.85 -16.95 9.35
C GLY A 34 -29.38 -17.03 9.78
N ARG A 35 -28.89 -16.11 10.61
CA ARG A 35 -27.46 -16.08 11.01
C ARG A 35 -27.11 -16.97 12.19
N HIS A 36 -28.10 -17.45 12.95
CA HIS A 36 -27.83 -18.24 14.16
C HIS A 36 -27.78 -19.75 13.97
N VAL A 37 -28.20 -20.28 12.80
CA VAL A 37 -28.26 -21.74 12.58
C VAL A 37 -26.96 -22.31 11.97
N GLU A 38 -26.15 -21.51 11.27
CA GLU A 38 -24.91 -21.98 10.62
C GLU A 38 -23.74 -22.16 11.61
N ALA A 39 -23.79 -21.56 12.80
CA ALA A 39 -22.66 -21.53 13.73
C ALA A 39 -22.47 -22.82 14.57
N SER A 40 -23.36 -23.81 14.46
CA SER A 40 -23.37 -24.97 15.38
C SER A 40 -23.07 -26.33 14.73
N ARG A 41 -22.77 -26.40 13.42
CA ARG A 41 -22.67 -27.69 12.71
C ARG A 41 -21.29 -28.07 12.15
N GLN A 42 -20.25 -27.29 12.41
CA GLN A 42 -18.90 -27.66 12.04
C GLN A 42 -17.95 -27.29 13.18
N VAL A 43 -17.48 -28.31 13.91
CA VAL A 43 -16.08 -28.54 14.33
C VAL A 43 -16.13 -29.72 15.33
N GLU A 44 -16.40 -30.90 14.77
CA GLU A 44 -15.89 -32.16 15.31
C GLU A 44 -14.79 -32.57 14.32
N ALA A 45 -13.68 -31.82 14.37
CA ALA A 45 -12.51 -32.06 13.55
C ALA A 45 -11.41 -32.64 14.46
N THR A 46 -11.20 -33.94 14.26
CA THR A 46 -10.04 -34.74 14.61
C THR A 46 -8.79 -33.92 14.91
N ALA A 47 -8.33 -33.99 16.16
CA ALA A 47 -7.08 -33.37 16.59
C ALA A 47 -5.91 -33.83 15.69
N PRO A 48 -5.14 -32.91 15.08
CA PRO A 48 -3.94 -33.28 14.37
C PRO A 48 -2.90 -33.77 15.39
N ARG A 49 -2.34 -34.95 15.08
CA ARG A 49 -1.16 -35.52 15.72
C ARG A 49 -0.09 -34.43 15.86
N GLU A 50 0.28 -34.18 17.10
CA GLU A 50 1.39 -33.36 17.54
C GLU A 50 2.66 -33.75 16.77
N ALA A 51 3.05 -32.91 15.81
CA ALA A 51 4.30 -33.07 15.08
C ALA A 51 5.43 -32.71 16.05
N VAL A 52 6.03 -33.74 16.65
CA VAL A 52 7.26 -33.65 17.43
C VAL A 52 8.34 -33.02 16.53
N MET A 53 8.61 -31.74 16.74
CA MET A 53 9.69 -31.02 16.09
C MET A 53 11.03 -31.59 16.60
N PRO A 54 11.95 -32.04 15.72
CA PRO A 54 13.27 -32.46 16.14
C PRO A 54 14.03 -31.27 16.75
N PRO A 55 14.85 -31.48 17.79
CA PRO A 55 15.63 -30.41 18.41
C PRO A 55 16.61 -29.82 17.38
N LEU A 56 16.44 -28.53 17.10
CA LEU A 56 17.37 -27.73 16.30
C LEU A 56 18.73 -27.71 17.01
N ARG A 57 19.73 -28.37 16.42
CA ARG A 57 21.14 -28.23 16.82
C ARG A 57 21.63 -26.84 16.39
N LEU A 58 21.63 -25.91 17.32
CA LEU A 58 22.27 -24.60 17.19
C LEU A 58 23.79 -24.78 17.04
N ALA A 59 24.30 -24.62 15.81
CA ALA A 59 25.72 -24.40 15.59
C ALA A 59 26.10 -23.02 16.15
N ARG A 60 27.06 -22.98 17.08
CA ARG A 60 27.61 -21.73 17.63
C ARG A 60 28.34 -20.97 16.52
N PRO A 61 27.94 -19.73 16.18
CA PRO A 61 28.74 -18.90 15.29
C PRO A 61 30.01 -18.41 16.02
N VAL A 62 31.14 -18.55 15.34
CA VAL A 62 32.43 -17.99 15.76
C VAL A 62 32.37 -16.48 15.53
N LEU A 63 32.57 -15.73 16.62
CA LEU A 63 32.62 -14.27 16.61
C LEU A 63 33.95 -13.83 15.98
N GLN A 64 33.91 -13.30 14.75
CA GLN A 64 35.06 -12.59 14.17
C GLN A 64 34.93 -11.09 14.47
N THR A 65 35.85 -10.62 15.30
CA THR A 65 36.01 -9.22 15.70
C THR A 65 36.74 -8.39 14.65
N ASP A 66 36.27 -7.15 14.58
CA ASP A 66 36.99 -5.91 14.30
C ASP A 66 37.20 -5.52 12.83
N THR A 67 36.31 -4.64 12.36
CA THR A 67 36.62 -3.73 11.25
C THR A 67 36.11 -2.35 11.65
N ARG A 68 37.03 -1.46 12.06
CA ARG A 68 36.75 -0.05 12.32
C ARG A 68 36.29 0.61 11.02
N VAL A 69 34.98 0.85 10.91
CA VAL A 69 34.40 1.65 9.83
C VAL A 69 34.53 3.13 10.17
N MET A 70 35.30 3.86 9.37
CA MET A 70 35.34 5.32 9.42
C MET A 70 33.95 5.89 9.07
N VAL A 71 33.33 6.59 10.01
CA VAL A 71 32.07 7.30 9.80
C VAL A 71 32.36 8.61 9.07
N PRO A 72 31.81 8.86 7.86
CA PRO A 72 32.00 10.12 7.17
C PRO A 72 31.27 11.25 7.91
N VAL A 73 31.95 12.39 8.07
CA VAL A 73 31.43 13.61 8.68
C VAL A 73 30.31 14.18 7.79
N PRO A 74 29.13 14.55 8.32
CA PRO A 74 28.05 15.15 7.54
C PRO A 74 28.50 16.49 6.95
N ARG A 75 28.45 16.62 5.62
CA ARG A 75 28.69 17.90 4.94
C ARG A 75 27.45 18.79 5.10
N ARG A 76 27.65 20.03 5.54
CA ARG A 76 26.61 21.08 5.50
C ARG A 76 26.09 21.22 4.07
N ILE A 77 24.83 20.89 3.86
CA ILE A 77 24.12 21.14 2.60
C ILE A 77 24.00 22.67 2.46
N LYS A 78 24.71 23.23 1.48
CA LYS A 78 24.45 24.60 1.03
C LYS A 78 23.10 24.60 0.30
N PRO A 79 22.22 25.57 0.52
CA PRO A 79 20.99 25.69 -0.25
C PRO A 79 21.33 25.72 -1.75
N ALA A 80 20.64 24.87 -2.52
CA ALA A 80 20.86 24.76 -3.96
C ALA A 80 20.61 26.11 -4.64
N ALA A 81 21.54 26.51 -5.51
CA ALA A 81 21.35 27.68 -6.36
C ALA A 81 20.13 27.48 -7.26
N ILE A 82 19.40 28.57 -7.56
CA ILE A 82 18.28 28.56 -8.51
C ILE A 82 18.75 27.95 -9.84
N GLY A 83 18.07 26.90 -10.32
CA GLY A 83 18.45 26.17 -11.54
C GLY A 83 19.26 24.89 -11.30
N ALA A 84 19.45 24.47 -10.06
CA ALA A 84 20.05 23.18 -9.75
C ALA A 84 19.05 22.23 -9.07
N VAL A 85 19.05 20.97 -9.50
CA VAL A 85 18.23 19.90 -8.93
C VAL A 85 19.17 18.85 -8.35
N GLU A 86 18.90 18.40 -7.14
CA GLU A 86 19.63 17.30 -6.54
C GLU A 86 19.10 15.98 -7.10
N VAL A 87 19.97 15.22 -7.76
CA VAL A 87 19.64 13.90 -8.30
C VAL A 87 20.35 12.85 -7.45
N CYS A 88 19.57 11.95 -6.84
CA CYS A 88 20.08 10.85 -6.01
C CYS A 88 21.16 10.04 -6.75
N GLY A 89 22.38 10.01 -6.19
CA GLY A 89 23.55 9.32 -6.73
C GLY A 89 24.42 10.13 -7.69
N PHE A 90 23.97 11.32 -8.13
CA PHE A 90 24.71 12.21 -9.03
C PHE A 90 25.03 13.58 -8.42
N GLY A 91 24.46 13.88 -7.25
CA GLY A 91 24.65 15.14 -6.54
C GLY A 91 23.77 16.27 -7.10
N THR A 92 24.11 17.51 -6.75
CA THR A 92 23.45 18.70 -7.28
C THR A 92 23.83 18.87 -8.75
N VAL A 93 22.88 18.64 -9.64
CA VAL A 93 23.05 18.80 -11.08
C VAL A 93 22.49 20.17 -11.46
N GLN A 94 23.30 21.02 -12.09
CA GLN A 94 22.73 22.20 -12.75
C GLN A 94 21.89 21.70 -13.92
N VAL A 95 20.60 22.00 -13.88
CA VAL A 95 19.69 21.78 -14.99
C VAL A 95 19.93 22.98 -15.91
N PRO A 96 20.51 22.81 -17.11
CA PRO A 96 20.70 23.93 -18.01
C PRO A 96 19.36 24.66 -18.21
N PRO A 97 19.33 25.99 -18.35
CA PRO A 97 18.09 26.69 -18.71
C PRO A 97 17.50 26.16 -20.05
N ASP A 98 18.33 25.54 -20.88
CA ASP A 98 17.96 24.83 -22.11
C ASP A 98 17.86 23.30 -21.96
N ASP A 99 17.73 22.77 -20.72
CA ASP A 99 17.68 21.33 -20.47
C ASP A 99 16.62 20.69 -21.39
N PRO A 100 17.01 19.70 -22.20
CA PRO A 100 16.12 19.11 -23.18
C PRO A 100 15.06 18.22 -22.57
N ASP A 101 14.93 18.06 -21.23
CA ASP A 101 13.86 17.26 -20.64
C ASP A 101 12.50 17.70 -21.20
N PRO A 102 11.94 16.93 -22.16
CA PRO A 102 10.81 17.39 -22.95
C PRO A 102 9.57 17.52 -22.06
N VAL A 103 9.57 16.84 -20.92
CA VAL A 103 8.45 16.84 -19.97
C VAL A 103 8.30 18.19 -19.27
N GLN A 104 9.40 18.91 -19.04
CA GLN A 104 9.36 20.24 -18.41
C GLN A 104 8.81 21.32 -19.34
N ARG A 105 9.00 21.14 -20.66
CA ARG A 105 8.45 22.05 -21.70
C ARG A 105 6.94 21.89 -21.89
N ILE A 106 6.33 20.82 -21.37
CA ILE A 106 4.89 20.60 -21.48
C ILE A 106 4.14 21.58 -20.55
N PRO A 107 3.23 22.40 -21.09
CA PRO A 107 2.39 23.30 -20.30
C PRO A 107 1.75 22.60 -19.10
N ARG A 108 1.82 23.24 -17.93
CA ARG A 108 1.27 22.69 -16.68
C ARG A 108 -0.19 22.25 -16.81
N ALA A 109 -1.00 23.02 -17.54
CA ALA A 109 -2.40 22.70 -17.78
C ALA A 109 -2.59 21.37 -18.53
N LEU A 110 -1.74 21.08 -19.53
CA LEU A 110 -1.79 19.80 -20.26
C LEU A 110 -1.36 18.63 -19.37
N ARG A 111 -0.32 18.83 -18.54
CA ARG A 111 0.09 17.81 -17.55
C ARG A 111 -1.03 17.53 -16.55
N GLN A 112 -1.66 18.56 -16.01
CA GLN A 112 -2.77 18.42 -15.06
C GLN A 112 -3.98 17.72 -15.68
N SER A 113 -4.35 18.12 -16.90
CA SER A 113 -5.45 17.50 -17.66
C SER A 113 -5.17 16.01 -17.93
N ALA A 114 -3.95 15.64 -18.34
CA ALA A 114 -3.58 14.24 -18.55
C ALA A 114 -3.69 13.41 -17.26
N LEU A 115 -3.22 13.94 -16.13
CA LEU A 115 -3.36 13.29 -14.82
C LEU A 115 -4.81 13.19 -14.37
N GLU A 116 -5.66 14.17 -14.72
CA GLU A 116 -7.09 14.17 -14.46
C GLU A 116 -7.80 13.06 -15.22
N THR A 117 -7.50 12.95 -16.52
CA THR A 117 -8.03 11.88 -17.38
C THR A 117 -7.57 10.51 -16.89
N MET A 118 -6.28 10.34 -16.60
CA MET A 118 -5.74 9.09 -16.07
C MET A 118 -6.45 8.67 -14.77
N ASP A 119 -6.53 9.57 -13.79
CA ASP A 119 -7.17 9.31 -12.50
C ASP A 119 -8.64 8.94 -12.66
N ALA A 120 -9.39 9.66 -13.51
CA ALA A 120 -10.79 9.35 -13.80
C ALA A 120 -10.98 7.98 -14.45
N LEU A 121 -10.18 7.64 -15.46
CA LEU A 121 -10.23 6.34 -16.13
C LEU A 121 -9.88 5.20 -15.18
N MET A 122 -8.85 5.37 -14.36
CA MET A 122 -8.44 4.34 -13.41
C MET A 122 -9.47 4.13 -12.29
N LEU A 123 -10.06 5.20 -11.75
CA LEU A 123 -11.11 5.11 -10.73
C LEU A 123 -12.40 4.46 -11.28
N ALA A 124 -12.70 4.67 -12.56
CA ALA A 124 -13.85 4.07 -13.24
C ALA A 124 -13.62 2.61 -13.67
N SER A 125 -12.42 2.05 -13.52
CA SER A 125 -12.11 0.68 -13.94
C SER A 125 -12.83 -0.36 -13.08
N ASP A 126 -13.31 -1.45 -13.69
CA ASP A 126 -13.84 -2.61 -12.96
C ASP A 126 -12.74 -3.45 -12.27
N ASP A 127 -11.48 -3.27 -12.68
CA ASP A 127 -10.33 -3.94 -12.07
C ASP A 127 -9.98 -3.31 -10.70
N THR A 128 -10.05 -4.14 -9.65
CA THR A 128 -9.71 -3.76 -8.28
C THR A 128 -8.28 -3.24 -8.12
N GLN A 129 -7.30 -3.80 -8.85
CA GLN A 129 -5.91 -3.36 -8.82
C GLN A 129 -5.75 -1.96 -9.42
N VAL A 130 -6.42 -1.71 -10.54
CA VAL A 130 -6.40 -0.40 -11.21
C VAL A 130 -7.02 0.67 -10.31
N ARG A 131 -8.19 0.40 -9.71
CA ARG A 131 -8.81 1.33 -8.75
C ARG A 131 -7.95 1.58 -7.51
N ALA A 132 -7.35 0.53 -6.94
CA ALA A 132 -6.45 0.67 -5.79
C ALA A 132 -5.25 1.57 -6.12
N ALA A 133 -4.61 1.35 -7.27
CA ALA A 133 -3.52 2.19 -7.76
C ALA A 133 -3.96 3.65 -7.96
N ALA A 134 -5.15 3.89 -8.51
CA ALA A 134 -5.70 5.23 -8.69
C ALA A 134 -5.87 5.98 -7.35
N LEU A 135 -6.44 5.32 -6.35
CA LEU A 135 -6.67 5.89 -5.03
C LEU A 135 -5.35 6.26 -4.36
N TRP A 136 -4.38 5.34 -4.37
CA TRP A 136 -3.05 5.57 -3.77
C TRP A 136 -2.26 6.65 -4.53
N MET A 137 -2.22 6.61 -5.86
CA MET A 137 -1.53 7.64 -6.66
C MET A 137 -2.18 9.00 -6.49
N GLY A 138 -3.51 9.08 -6.48
CA GLY A 138 -4.21 10.35 -6.29
C GLY A 138 -3.97 10.96 -4.91
N ALA A 139 -3.88 10.12 -3.87
CA ALA A 139 -3.54 10.56 -2.51
C ALA A 139 -2.13 11.18 -2.46
N ARG A 140 -1.15 10.65 -3.22
CA ARG A 140 0.23 11.16 -3.22
C ARG A 140 0.50 12.30 -4.21
N LEU A 141 -0.01 12.18 -5.43
CA LEU A 141 0.34 13.09 -6.52
C LEU A 141 -0.52 14.36 -6.56
N ARG A 142 -1.76 14.31 -6.05
CA ARG A 142 -2.74 15.39 -6.27
C ARG A 142 -3.09 16.15 -4.99
N GLY A 143 -2.83 15.59 -3.81
CA GLY A 143 -3.10 16.22 -2.51
C GLY A 143 -4.58 16.55 -2.23
N ARG A 144 -5.50 16.29 -3.16
CA ARG A 144 -6.95 16.47 -2.99
C ARG A 144 -7.55 15.23 -2.36
N ASP A 145 -8.28 15.43 -1.27
CA ASP A 145 -8.97 14.37 -0.51
C ASP A 145 -8.06 13.18 -0.16
N VAL A 146 -6.85 13.48 0.34
CA VAL A 146 -5.87 12.45 0.73
C VAL A 146 -6.49 11.45 1.71
N ARG A 147 -7.22 11.95 2.71
CA ARG A 147 -7.87 11.11 3.72
C ARG A 147 -8.95 10.21 3.10
N GLY A 148 -9.88 10.77 2.30
CA GLY A 148 -10.94 9.98 1.69
C GLY A 148 -10.42 8.90 0.75
N ARG A 149 -9.34 9.19 -0.01
CA ARG A 149 -8.69 8.19 -0.87
C ARG A 149 -8.00 7.08 -0.08
N ILE A 150 -7.28 7.41 1.00
CA ILE A 150 -6.67 6.41 1.91
C ILE A 150 -7.74 5.53 2.54
N GLU A 151 -8.84 6.12 3.02
CA GLU A 151 -9.95 5.36 3.59
C GLU A 151 -10.61 4.43 2.57
N GLN A 152 -10.79 4.90 1.33
CA GLN A 152 -11.34 4.08 0.24
C GLN A 152 -10.44 2.90 -0.12
N VAL A 153 -9.12 3.10 -0.25
CA VAL A 153 -8.21 2.00 -0.59
C VAL A 153 -8.06 1.00 0.56
N ALA A 154 -8.12 1.47 1.81
CA ALA A 154 -8.16 0.58 2.97
C ALA A 154 -9.42 -0.30 3.02
N ARG A 155 -10.61 0.26 2.76
CA ARG A 155 -11.85 -0.53 2.65
C ARG A 155 -11.80 -1.53 1.50
N LEU A 156 -11.27 -1.10 0.35
CA LEU A 156 -11.10 -1.97 -0.82
C LEU A 156 -10.21 -3.16 -0.49
N ALA A 157 -9.08 -2.94 0.20
CA ALA A 157 -8.18 -4.00 0.62
C ALA A 157 -8.76 -4.95 1.68
N ALA A 158 -9.51 -4.42 2.65
CA ALA A 158 -10.11 -5.25 3.70
C ALA A 158 -11.06 -6.34 3.16
N GLY A 159 -11.69 -6.11 2.00
CA GLY A 159 -12.55 -7.07 1.31
C GLY A 159 -11.88 -7.83 0.16
N SER A 160 -10.58 -7.62 -0.09
CA SER A 160 -9.88 -8.17 -1.25
C SER A 160 -9.01 -9.37 -0.89
N PRO A 161 -9.06 -10.48 -1.66
CA PRO A 161 -8.10 -11.57 -1.54
C PRO A 161 -6.77 -11.27 -2.26
N ASP A 162 -6.68 -10.14 -2.96
CA ASP A 162 -5.52 -9.79 -3.78
C ASP A 162 -4.39 -9.18 -2.92
N PRO A 163 -3.22 -9.84 -2.82
CA PRO A 163 -2.11 -9.35 -2.00
C PRO A 163 -1.53 -8.03 -2.51
N PHE A 164 -1.63 -7.71 -3.81
CA PHE A 164 -1.16 -6.44 -4.35
C PHE A 164 -2.04 -5.26 -3.89
N VAL A 165 -3.37 -5.45 -3.92
CA VAL A 165 -4.32 -4.45 -3.39
C VAL A 165 -4.07 -4.23 -1.90
N TYR A 166 -3.81 -5.31 -1.17
CA TYR A 166 -3.49 -5.24 0.26
C TYR A 166 -2.18 -4.50 0.53
N ALA A 167 -1.13 -4.78 -0.25
CA ALA A 167 0.12 -4.04 -0.20
C ALA A 167 -0.12 -2.55 -0.39
N ILE A 168 -0.90 -2.15 -1.42
CA ILE A 168 -1.20 -0.74 -1.72
C ILE A 168 -1.82 -0.05 -0.52
N ALA A 169 -2.79 -0.69 0.11
CA ALA A 169 -3.48 -0.12 1.26
C ALA A 169 -2.56 -0.03 2.49
N MET A 170 -1.73 -1.04 2.75
CA MET A 170 -0.73 -0.99 3.82
C MET A 170 0.21 0.20 3.65
N ASP A 171 0.70 0.44 2.42
CA ASP A 171 1.56 1.59 2.13
C ASP A 171 0.82 2.94 2.20
N ALA A 172 -0.43 3.01 1.75
CA ALA A 172 -1.28 4.20 1.86
C ALA A 172 -1.52 4.61 3.33
N CYS A 173 -1.61 3.61 4.21
CA CYS A 173 -1.88 3.78 5.63
C CYS A 173 -0.63 4.05 6.49
N LYS A 174 0.59 3.96 5.92
CA LYS A 174 1.82 4.27 6.65
C LYS A 174 1.78 5.70 7.21
N GLY A 175 2.19 5.86 8.47
CA GLY A 175 2.22 7.15 9.17
C GLY A 175 0.88 7.63 9.73
N ARG A 176 -0.19 6.84 9.62
CA ARG A 176 -1.45 7.11 10.32
C ARG A 176 -1.45 6.39 11.66
N SER A 177 -1.73 7.11 12.74
CA SER A 177 -1.81 6.52 14.08
C SER A 177 -3.08 5.66 14.20
N ALA A 178 -2.97 4.53 14.90
CA ALA A 178 -4.10 3.62 15.17
C ALA A 178 -5.29 4.32 15.86
N GLY A 179 -5.05 5.46 16.53
CA GLY A 179 -6.09 6.28 17.17
C GLY A 179 -6.98 7.09 16.24
N ASP A 180 -6.71 7.14 14.93
CA ASP A 180 -7.50 7.94 13.98
C ASP A 180 -8.88 7.34 13.65
N GLY A 181 -9.19 6.15 14.16
CA GLY A 181 -10.52 5.50 14.06
C GLY A 181 -10.97 5.17 12.63
N GLY A 182 -10.04 5.09 11.68
CA GLY A 182 -10.32 4.94 10.24
C GLY A 182 -10.18 3.52 9.71
N SER A 183 -10.52 3.31 8.43
CA SER A 183 -10.46 2.00 7.77
C SER A 183 -9.07 1.35 7.75
N CYS A 184 -7.99 2.12 7.95
CA CYS A 184 -6.63 1.58 8.10
C CYS A 184 -6.49 0.61 9.29
N GLN A 185 -7.30 0.74 10.34
CA GLN A 185 -7.27 -0.17 11.50
C GLN A 185 -7.74 -1.60 11.16
N LEU A 186 -8.40 -1.78 10.01
CA LEU A 186 -8.83 -3.09 9.52
C LEU A 186 -7.68 -3.87 8.88
N LEU A 187 -6.54 -3.20 8.63
CA LEU A 187 -5.38 -3.80 7.99
C LEU A 187 -4.35 -4.16 9.07
N SER A 188 -3.79 -5.36 8.95
CA SER A 188 -2.66 -5.84 9.74
C SER A 188 -1.60 -6.51 8.87
N PRO A 189 -0.31 -6.44 9.23
CA PRO A 189 0.74 -7.26 8.64
C PRO A 189 0.45 -8.76 8.70
N ALA A 190 -0.14 -9.24 9.80
CA ALA A 190 -0.51 -10.65 9.95
C ALA A 190 -1.52 -11.13 8.88
N GLN A 191 -2.50 -10.31 8.51
CA GLN A 191 -3.41 -10.63 7.40
C GLN A 191 -2.68 -10.57 6.06
N TRP A 192 -1.74 -9.64 5.86
CA TRP A 192 -0.94 -9.60 4.63
C TRP A 192 -0.13 -10.89 4.44
N VAL A 193 0.50 -11.38 5.50
CA VAL A 193 1.23 -12.67 5.50
C VAL A 193 0.32 -13.83 5.10
N ARG A 194 -0.95 -13.84 5.52
CA ARG A 194 -1.90 -14.87 5.09
C ARG A 194 -2.24 -14.79 3.60
N LEU A 195 -2.29 -13.59 3.04
CA LEU A 195 -2.57 -13.38 1.61
C LEU A 195 -1.36 -13.66 0.73
N ASP A 196 -0.14 -13.46 1.25
CA ASP A 196 1.10 -13.64 0.51
C ASP A 196 2.21 -14.29 1.38
N PRO A 197 2.06 -15.57 1.77
CA PRO A 197 3.00 -16.23 2.68
C PRO A 197 4.36 -16.51 2.05
N ASP A 198 4.43 -16.56 0.71
CA ASP A 198 5.64 -16.87 -0.04
C ASP A 198 6.51 -15.63 -0.31
N ASN A 199 6.05 -14.44 0.06
CA ASN A 199 6.76 -13.19 -0.15
C ASN A 199 7.39 -12.67 1.14
N ALA A 200 8.69 -12.34 1.11
CA ALA A 200 9.43 -11.82 2.24
C ALA A 200 8.94 -10.42 2.70
N VAL A 201 8.26 -9.66 1.85
CA VAL A 201 7.78 -8.29 2.17
C VAL A 201 6.79 -8.27 3.35
N PRO A 202 5.65 -8.99 3.32
CA PRO A 202 4.71 -9.01 4.44
C PRO A 202 5.32 -9.56 5.74
N TRP A 203 6.23 -10.55 5.67
CA TRP A 203 6.94 -11.06 6.85
C TRP A 203 7.82 -9.99 7.51
N ARG A 204 8.51 -9.17 6.72
CA ARG A 204 9.29 -8.03 7.24
C ARG A 204 8.40 -6.97 7.87
N ALA A 205 7.21 -6.72 7.30
CA ALA A 205 6.23 -5.82 7.91
C ALA A 205 5.73 -6.37 9.27
N LEU A 206 5.49 -7.68 9.37
CA LEU A 206 5.11 -8.33 10.63
C LEU A 206 6.24 -8.26 11.68
N ALA A 207 7.49 -8.43 11.26
CA ALA A 207 8.64 -8.26 12.15
C ALA A 207 8.76 -6.82 12.67
N ALA A 208 8.51 -5.81 11.82
CA ALA A 208 8.49 -4.41 12.24
C ALA A 208 7.38 -4.12 13.28
N GLU A 209 6.18 -4.65 13.08
CA GLU A 209 5.08 -4.54 14.06
C GLU A 209 5.42 -5.22 15.39
N ALA A 210 6.01 -6.42 15.36
CA ALA A 210 6.44 -7.12 16.58
C ALA A 210 7.50 -6.32 17.36
N ARG A 211 8.45 -5.70 16.65
CA ARG A 211 9.45 -4.81 17.24
C ARG A 211 8.82 -3.58 17.87
N GLU A 212 7.85 -2.94 17.22
CA GLU A 212 7.10 -1.80 17.79
C GLU A 212 6.34 -2.17 19.07
N ARG A 213 6.04 -3.46 19.29
CA ARG A 213 5.39 -3.99 20.50
C ARG A 213 6.36 -4.56 21.53
N ASP A 214 7.67 -4.42 21.33
CA ASP A 214 8.71 -5.03 22.18
C ASP A 214 8.57 -6.57 22.31
N GLU A 215 8.23 -7.25 21.21
CA GLU A 215 8.05 -8.71 21.13
C GLU A 215 9.21 -9.39 20.36
N PRO A 216 10.41 -9.54 20.97
CA PRO A 216 11.63 -9.96 20.25
C PRO A 216 11.54 -11.38 19.67
N LEU A 217 10.80 -12.29 20.33
CA LEU A 217 10.60 -13.65 19.81
C LEU A 217 9.73 -13.68 18.57
N ALA A 218 8.68 -12.84 18.53
CA ALA A 218 7.80 -12.71 17.37
C ALA A 218 8.52 -12.02 16.20
N GLU A 219 9.31 -10.98 16.49
CA GLU A 219 10.17 -10.33 15.50
C GLU A 219 11.14 -11.34 14.87
N HIS A 220 11.87 -12.10 15.71
CA HIS A 220 12.84 -13.07 15.23
C HIS A 220 12.18 -14.17 14.37
N ALA A 221 11.03 -14.70 14.80
CA ALA A 221 10.30 -15.70 14.04
C ALA A 221 9.86 -15.17 12.66
N ALA A 222 9.30 -13.96 12.60
CA ALA A 222 8.89 -13.33 11.35
C ALA A 222 10.10 -13.10 10.40
N LEU A 223 11.25 -12.68 10.93
CA LEU A 223 12.48 -12.53 10.13
C LEU A 223 13.00 -13.88 9.61
N GLN A 224 12.93 -14.95 10.41
CA GLN A 224 13.28 -16.30 9.93
C GLN A 224 12.34 -16.78 8.81
N PHE A 225 11.06 -16.39 8.82
CA PHE A 225 10.16 -16.69 7.70
C PHE A 225 10.48 -15.82 6.48
N ALA A 226 10.78 -14.53 6.67
CA ALA A 226 11.20 -13.66 5.58
C ALA A 226 12.46 -14.18 4.86
N ASP A 227 13.44 -14.70 5.61
CA ASP A 227 14.68 -15.28 5.06
C ASP A 227 14.43 -16.57 4.25
N ARG A 228 13.41 -17.33 4.62
CA ARG A 228 13.02 -18.59 3.93
C ARG A 228 12.00 -18.39 2.81
N ALA A 229 11.46 -17.19 2.65
CA ALA A 229 10.44 -16.93 1.65
C ALA A 229 11.03 -17.04 0.23
N PRO A 230 10.38 -17.76 -0.69
CA PRO A 230 10.92 -18.00 -2.03
C PRO A 230 11.01 -16.74 -2.90
N ARG A 231 10.28 -15.67 -2.58
CA ARG A 231 10.35 -14.39 -3.30
C ARG A 231 10.42 -13.20 -2.36
N SER A 232 11.02 -12.12 -2.84
CA SER A 232 10.95 -10.80 -2.23
C SER A 232 10.49 -9.81 -3.29
N ASP A 233 9.17 -9.72 -3.48
CA ASP A 233 8.57 -8.88 -4.50
C ASP A 233 7.86 -7.67 -3.88
N VAL A 234 8.38 -6.48 -4.17
CA VAL A 234 7.73 -5.20 -3.84
C VAL A 234 6.73 -4.77 -4.90
N HIS A 235 6.44 -5.62 -5.88
CA HIS A 235 5.58 -5.39 -7.04
C HIS A 235 6.12 -4.32 -8.00
N ALA A 236 7.45 -4.33 -8.17
CA ALA A 236 8.16 -3.38 -9.00
C ALA A 236 7.61 -3.33 -10.43
N GLY A 237 7.29 -2.12 -10.91
CA GLY A 237 6.82 -1.87 -12.28
C GLY A 237 5.34 -2.18 -12.51
N ARG A 238 4.59 -2.53 -11.46
CA ARG A 238 3.17 -2.86 -11.61
C ARG A 238 2.28 -1.63 -11.79
N LEU A 239 2.62 -0.51 -11.15
CA LEU A 239 1.84 0.72 -11.30
C LEU A 239 1.81 1.26 -12.74
N PRO A 240 2.94 1.40 -13.47
CA PRO A 240 2.88 1.85 -14.86
C PRO A 240 2.11 0.88 -15.77
N LEU A 241 2.12 -0.43 -15.52
CA LEU A 241 1.30 -1.40 -16.25
C LEU A 241 -0.21 -1.19 -16.02
N LEU A 242 -0.61 -0.88 -14.77
CA LEU A 242 -2.01 -0.59 -14.44
C LEU A 242 -2.48 0.74 -15.04
N VAL A 243 -1.58 1.74 -15.09
CA VAL A 243 -1.83 3.00 -15.80
C VAL A 243 -2.03 2.73 -17.30
N ASP A 244 -1.14 1.95 -17.91
CA ASP A 244 -1.23 1.63 -19.34
C ASP A 244 -2.54 0.92 -19.68
N LYS A 245 -2.90 -0.06 -18.84
CA LYS A 245 -4.15 -0.82 -18.94
C LYS A 245 -5.39 0.10 -18.89
N ALA A 246 -5.41 1.07 -17.97
CA ALA A 246 -6.55 1.97 -17.80
C ALA A 246 -6.67 3.01 -18.91
N MET A 247 -5.54 3.53 -19.39
CA MET A 247 -5.52 4.49 -20.50
C MET A 247 -5.99 3.84 -21.80
N GLY A 248 -5.67 2.56 -22.00
CA GLY A 248 -6.06 1.80 -23.17
C GLY A 248 -5.40 2.30 -24.47
N ALA A 249 -5.73 1.65 -25.59
CA ALA A 249 -5.13 1.97 -26.88
C ALA A 249 -5.63 3.30 -27.50
N GLN A 250 -6.78 3.80 -27.04
CA GLN A 250 -7.44 4.98 -27.62
C GLN A 250 -7.00 6.31 -26.98
N ALA A 251 -6.20 6.27 -25.91
CA ALA A 251 -5.67 7.49 -25.30
C ALA A 251 -4.75 8.23 -26.28
N ALA A 252 -4.85 9.56 -26.33
CA ALA A 252 -3.94 10.38 -27.12
C ALA A 252 -2.47 10.10 -26.70
N PRO A 253 -1.52 9.95 -27.65
CA PRO A 253 -0.15 9.52 -27.33
C PRO A 253 0.51 10.35 -26.23
N LEU A 254 0.38 11.68 -26.29
CA LEU A 254 0.93 12.59 -25.28
C LEU A 254 0.31 12.36 -23.89
N GLN A 255 -1.00 12.17 -23.81
CA GLN A 255 -1.68 11.90 -22.53
C GLN A 255 -1.23 10.57 -21.94
N ARG A 256 -1.09 9.53 -22.78
CA ARG A 256 -0.59 8.21 -22.36
C ARG A 256 0.85 8.30 -21.84
N THR A 257 1.75 9.01 -22.54
CA THR A 257 3.13 9.23 -22.08
C THR A 257 3.18 9.95 -20.73
N LEU A 258 2.38 10.99 -20.54
CA LEU A 258 2.30 11.73 -19.28
C LEU A 258 1.71 10.91 -18.13
N ALA A 259 0.73 10.05 -18.42
CA ALA A 259 0.17 9.14 -17.43
C ALA A 259 1.22 8.09 -17.02
N LEU A 260 1.90 7.47 -17.99
CA LEU A 260 2.94 6.47 -17.73
C LEU A 260 4.11 7.04 -16.93
N SER A 261 4.56 8.26 -17.24
CA SER A 261 5.64 8.91 -16.47
C SER A 261 5.24 9.16 -15.01
N ALA A 262 3.97 9.50 -14.77
CA ALA A 262 3.42 9.62 -13.42
C ALA A 262 3.36 8.27 -12.70
N GLY A 263 2.97 7.19 -13.41
CA GLY A 263 3.01 5.82 -12.89
C GLY A 263 4.42 5.40 -12.46
N TRP A 264 5.44 5.67 -13.28
CA TRP A 264 6.84 5.39 -12.94
C TRP A 264 7.36 6.24 -11.77
N SER A 265 6.98 7.51 -11.71
CA SER A 265 7.36 8.38 -10.58
C SER A 265 6.74 7.90 -9.27
N ALA A 266 5.49 7.46 -9.31
CA ALA A 266 4.82 6.89 -8.16
C ALA A 266 5.50 5.57 -7.74
N GLU A 267 5.80 4.68 -8.69
CA GLU A 267 6.55 3.44 -8.47
C GLU A 267 7.91 3.67 -7.78
N ALA A 268 8.64 4.72 -8.14
CA ALA A 268 9.90 5.05 -7.49
C ALA A 268 9.71 5.39 -5.99
N VAL A 269 8.68 6.18 -5.66
CA VAL A 269 8.32 6.49 -4.27
C VAL A 269 7.90 5.23 -3.51
N TRP A 270 7.10 4.38 -4.16
CA TRP A 270 6.68 3.10 -3.63
C TRP A 270 7.88 2.21 -3.26
N ALA A 271 8.80 1.99 -4.20
CA ALA A 271 9.99 1.16 -4.01
C ALA A 271 10.89 1.71 -2.89
N ALA A 272 11.09 3.04 -2.84
CA ALA A 272 11.88 3.69 -1.81
C ALA A 272 11.31 3.47 -0.40
N SER A 273 9.98 3.52 -0.24
CA SER A 273 9.31 3.30 1.04
C SER A 273 9.45 1.85 1.57
N HIS A 274 9.63 0.88 0.68
CA HIS A 274 9.81 -0.52 1.03
C HIS A 274 11.29 -0.89 1.21
N GLY A 275 12.21 -0.20 0.51
CA GLY A 275 13.65 -0.39 0.66
C GLY A 275 14.21 0.03 2.02
N GLN A 276 13.68 1.12 2.62
CA GLN A 276 14.14 1.62 3.93
C GLN A 276 13.93 0.63 5.08
N SER A 277 12.92 -0.23 4.99
CA SER A 277 12.63 -1.24 6.02
C SER A 277 13.73 -2.29 6.13
N ALA A 278 14.49 -2.54 5.06
CA ALA A 278 15.60 -3.49 5.06
C ALA A 278 16.88 -2.89 5.70
N ALA A 279 17.13 -1.59 5.50
CA ALA A 279 18.34 -0.93 6.00
C ALA A 279 18.33 -0.76 7.53
N GLY A 280 17.16 -0.50 8.12
CA GLY A 280 17.03 -0.29 9.58
C GLY A 280 17.26 -1.53 10.44
N ILE A 281 17.30 -2.74 9.85
CA ILE A 281 17.51 -4.00 10.57
C ILE A 281 19.01 -4.33 10.68
N VAL A 282 19.86 -3.81 9.80
CA VAL A 282 21.26 -4.24 9.66
C VAL A 282 22.26 -3.34 10.40
N GLY A 283 21.86 -2.20 11.00
CA GLY A 283 22.83 -1.38 11.73
C GLY A 283 22.31 -0.27 12.64
N GLY A 284 22.48 -0.48 13.95
CA GLY A 284 22.66 0.57 14.97
C GLY A 284 21.43 1.44 15.30
N PRO A 285 21.48 2.20 16.41
CA PRO A 285 20.38 3.07 16.83
C PRO A 285 20.03 4.02 15.68
N ALA A 286 18.75 3.98 15.29
CA ALA A 286 18.20 4.79 14.23
C ALA A 286 18.58 6.26 14.46
N GLN A 287 19.45 6.79 13.60
CA GLN A 287 19.57 8.23 13.45
C GLN A 287 18.24 8.73 12.87
N GLN A 288 17.30 9.03 13.76
CA GLN A 288 16.13 9.85 13.49
C GLN A 288 16.66 11.20 13.01
N GLY A 289 16.72 11.37 11.69
CA GLY A 289 17.45 12.46 11.05
C GLY A 289 18.32 12.03 9.87
N ALA A 290 18.28 10.76 9.45
CA ALA A 290 18.64 10.43 8.07
C ALA A 290 17.59 11.06 7.16
N ASP A 291 17.82 12.34 6.81
CA ASP A 291 17.36 12.91 5.56
C ASP A 291 17.46 11.83 4.48
N LEU A 292 16.46 11.75 3.61
CA LEU A 292 16.51 11.01 2.35
C LEU A 292 17.51 11.68 1.39
N SER A 293 18.69 12.05 1.88
CA SER A 293 19.74 12.68 1.11
C SER A 293 20.39 11.65 0.21
N CYS A 294 20.92 12.13 -0.89
CA CYS A 294 21.58 11.33 -1.93
C CYS A 294 22.71 10.43 -1.37
N ASP A 295 23.28 10.80 -0.22
CA ASP A 295 24.32 10.04 0.51
C ASP A 295 23.83 8.67 1.01
N GLY A 296 22.53 8.49 1.22
CA GLY A 296 21.94 7.20 1.58
C GLY A 296 21.98 6.20 0.41
N VAL A 297 21.66 6.67 -0.80
CA VAL A 297 21.59 5.85 -2.01
C VAL A 297 22.98 5.44 -2.50
N GLU A 298 23.96 6.35 -2.44
CA GLU A 298 25.34 6.06 -2.88
C GLU A 298 26.00 4.97 -2.00
N ARG A 299 25.74 4.98 -0.68
CA ARG A 299 26.24 3.93 0.23
C ARG A 299 25.68 2.55 -0.09
N MET A 300 24.39 2.47 -0.45
CA MET A 300 23.75 1.22 -0.83
C MET A 300 24.35 0.66 -2.13
N GLN A 301 24.62 1.50 -3.14
CA GLN A 301 25.24 1.06 -4.39
C GLN A 301 26.67 0.54 -4.19
N ARG A 302 27.48 1.21 -3.35
CA ARG A 302 28.85 0.72 -3.04
C ARG A 302 28.83 -0.62 -2.29
N GLN A 303 27.87 -0.84 -1.40
CA GLN A 303 27.71 -2.13 -0.72
C GLN A 303 27.37 -3.25 -1.71
N LEU A 304 26.44 -3.01 -2.64
CA LEU A 304 26.08 -3.99 -3.68
C LEU A 304 27.28 -4.31 -4.61
N ALA A 305 28.08 -3.30 -4.98
CA ALA A 305 29.28 -3.49 -5.77
C ALA A 305 30.37 -4.32 -5.05
N HIS A 306 30.41 -4.26 -3.72
CA HIS A 306 31.33 -5.09 -2.92
C HIS A 306 30.86 -6.53 -2.77
N VAL A 307 29.55 -6.77 -2.69
CA VAL A 307 28.97 -8.11 -2.63
C VAL A 307 29.15 -8.84 -3.96
N SER A 308 29.04 -8.14 -5.10
CA SER A 308 29.23 -8.73 -6.44
C SER A 308 30.68 -9.12 -6.78
N ARG A 309 31.67 -8.75 -5.96
CA ARG A 309 33.10 -9.08 -6.18
C ARG A 309 33.61 -10.22 -5.29
N ARG A 310 32.74 -10.82 -4.47
CA ARG A 310 33.03 -12.02 -3.69
C ARG A 310 32.29 -13.20 -4.29
#